data_AF-A0A699Q2J8-F1
#
_entry.id   AF-A0A699Q2J8-F1
#
_cell.length_a   1.000
_cell.length_b   1.000
_cell.length_c   1.000
_cell.angle_alpha   90.00
_cell.angle_beta   90.00
_cell.angle_gamma   90.00
#
_symmetry.space_group_name_H-M   'P 1'
#
loop_
_entity.id
_entity.type
_entity.pdbx_description
1 polymer ?
#
loop_
_entity_poly.entity_id
_entity_poly.type
_entity_poly.pdbx_seq_one_letter_code
_entity_poly.pdbx_strand_id
1 'polypeptide(L)' 'VDVDDLKEMDLKWQMAMLTMRARRFLQKTGRNLGTNGPTSIGFDMTKVECYNCHKKGYFARECRSPKDSRRTAVAES' A
#
# COMPACT_ATOMS: atom_id res chain seq x y z
N VAL A 1 5.53 28.28 26.29
CA VAL A 1 5.04 27.49 25.14
C VAL A 1 3.73 26.91 25.57
N ASP A 2 2.64 27.37 24.97
CA ASP A 2 1.32 26.88 25.30
C ASP A 2 1.20 25.40 24.87
N VAL A 3 0.34 24.64 25.55
CA VAL A 3 0.01 23.27 25.18
C VAL A 3 -0.56 23.23 23.76
N ASP A 4 -1.25 24.28 23.32
CA ASP A 4 -1.79 24.37 21.97
C ASP A 4 -0.71 24.64 20.91
N ASP A 5 0.32 25.44 21.22
CA ASP A 5 1.50 25.61 20.35
C ASP A 5 2.22 24.26 20.14
N LEU A 6 2.31 23.45 21.20
CA LEU A 6 2.97 22.14 21.16
C LEU A 6 2.22 21.15 20.26
N LYS A 7 0.88 21.12 20.33
CA LYS A 7 0.03 20.28 19.47
C LYS A 7 0.10 20.70 18.01
N GLU A 8 0.15 22.01 17.74
CA GLU A 8 0.25 22.52 16.38
C GLU A 8 1.59 22.11 15.74
N MET A 9 2.69 22.18 16.49
CA MET A 9 3.99 21.70 16.04
C MET A 9 3.98 20.20 15.73
N ASP A 10 3.47 19.36 16.64
CA ASP A 10 3.39 17.92 16.40
C ASP A 10 2.54 17.59 15.16
N LEU A 11 1.36 18.22 15.02
CA LEU A 11 0.50 18.02 13.86
C LEU A 11 1.21 18.41 12.56
N LYS A 12 1.93 19.54 12.54
CA LYS A 12 2.73 19.97 11.38
C LYS A 12 3.82 18.95 11.05
N TRP A 13 4.51 18.41 12.05
CA TRP A 13 5.52 17.36 11.86
C TRP A 13 4.93 16.08 11.30
N GLN A 14 3.78 15.64 11.81
CA GLN A 14 3.06 14.48 11.29
C GLN A 14 2.69 14.69 9.81
N MET A 15 2.14 15.85 9.46
CA MET A 15 1.77 16.19 8.08
C MET A 15 2.98 16.26 7.15
N ALA A 16 4.10 16.82 7.60
CA ALA A 16 5.34 16.85 6.86
C ALA A 16 5.86 15.42 6.59
N MET A 17 5.87 14.55 7.59
CA MET A 17 6.26 13.15 7.43
C MET A 17 5.35 12.39 6.45
N LEU A 18 4.03 12.60 6.55
CA LEU A 18 3.06 12.00 5.62
C LEU A 18 3.31 12.45 4.18
N THR A 19 3.55 13.75 3.99
CA THR A 19 3.85 14.35 2.68
C THR A 19 5.15 13.77 2.09
N MET A 20 6.19 13.65 2.91
CA MET A 20 7.46 13.04 2.50
C MET A 20 7.29 11.57 2.08
N ARG A 21 6.51 10.79 2.83
CA ARG A 21 6.20 9.39 2.50
C ARG A 21 5.41 9.30 1.19
N ALA A 22 4.39 10.12 1.00
CA ALA A 22 3.60 10.17 -0.23
C ALA A 22 4.46 10.53 -1.45
N ARG A 23 5.33 11.54 -1.32
CA ARG A 23 6.25 11.94 -2.39
C ARG A 23 7.23 10.82 -2.76
N ARG A 24 7.82 10.15 -1.78
CA ARG A 24 8.72 9.01 -2.01
C ARG A 24 8.02 7.84 -2.70
N PHE A 25 6.77 7.56 -2.32
CA PHE A 25 5.95 6.54 -2.98
C PHE A 25 5.70 6.89 -4.45
N LEU A 26 5.29 8.13 -4.73
CA LEU A 26 5.06 8.61 -6.08
C LEU A 26 6.33 8.51 -6.94
N GLN A 27 7.48 8.94 -6.42
CA GLN A 27 8.76 8.85 -7.15
C GLN A 27 9.16 7.41 -7.48
N LYS A 28 8.94 6.47 -6.55
CA LYS A 28 9.35 5.07 -6.72
C LYS A 28 8.41 4.27 -7.64
N THR A 29 7.11 4.58 -7.60
CA THR A 29 6.09 3.77 -8.29
C THR A 29 5.45 4.47 -9.48
N GLY A 30 5.59 5.79 -9.60
CA GLY A 30 4.86 6.62 -10.56
C GLY A 30 3.35 6.71 -10.26
N ARG A 31 2.86 6.18 -9.14
CA ARG A 31 1.44 6.10 -8.80
C ARG A 31 1.05 7.19 -7.81
N ASN A 32 -0.04 7.91 -8.10
CA ASN A 32 -0.62 8.86 -7.18
C ASN A 32 -1.50 8.14 -6.14
N LEU A 33 -1.51 8.66 -4.91
CA LEU A 33 -2.31 8.17 -3.78
C LEU A 33 -3.80 8.56 -3.88
N GLY A 34 -4.36 8.59 -5.09
CA GLY A 34 -5.64 9.21 -5.46
C GLY A 34 -6.68 9.24 -4.34
N THR A 35 -7.02 10.45 -3.88
CA THR A 35 -7.92 10.71 -2.73
C THR A 35 -9.41 10.71 -3.13
N ASN A 36 -9.73 10.51 -4.41
CA ASN A 36 -11.03 10.86 -4.99
C ASN A 36 -11.81 9.65 -5.54
N GLY A 37 -11.87 8.55 -4.79
CA GLY A 37 -12.70 7.40 -5.18
C GLY A 37 -12.97 6.43 -4.02
N PRO A 38 -14.07 5.64 -4.08
CA PRO A 38 -14.40 4.64 -3.06
C PRO A 38 -13.43 3.44 -3.04
N THR A 39 -12.52 3.36 -4.01
CA THR A 39 -11.55 2.29 -4.18
C THR A 39 -10.23 2.58 -3.47
N SER A 40 -9.71 1.57 -2.76
CA SER A 40 -8.47 1.64 -1.99
C SER A 40 -7.26 1.97 -2.88
N ILE A 41 -6.67 3.14 -2.63
CA ILE A 41 -5.26 3.48 -2.91
C ILE A 41 -4.75 2.97 -4.27
N GLY A 42 -5.05 3.65 -5.38
CA GLY A 42 -4.27 3.59 -6.64
C GLY A 42 -4.02 2.20 -7.29
N PHE A 43 -4.68 1.14 -6.85
CA PHE A 43 -4.57 -0.19 -7.45
C PHE A 43 -5.81 -0.48 -8.29
N ASP A 44 -5.59 -0.77 -9.57
CA ASP A 44 -6.62 -1.36 -10.41
C ASP A 44 -6.86 -2.80 -9.94
N MET A 45 -7.85 -3.00 -9.09
CA MET A 45 -8.19 -4.31 -8.53
C MET A 45 -8.43 -5.36 -9.61
N THR A 46 -8.90 -4.98 -10.80
CA THR A 46 -9.07 -5.91 -11.92
C THR A 46 -7.74 -6.45 -12.47
N LYS A 47 -6.63 -5.75 -12.20
CA LYS A 47 -5.26 -6.13 -12.57
C LYS A 47 -4.45 -6.69 -11.40
N VAL A 48 -4.90 -6.50 -10.16
CA VAL A 48 -4.24 -7.11 -8.98
C VAL A 48 -4.44 -8.62 -9.05
N GLU A 49 -3.35 -9.38 -9.09
CA GLU A 49 -3.35 -10.84 -9.09
C GLU A 49 -2.75 -11.39 -7.78
N CYS A 50 -3.42 -12.36 -7.19
CA CYS A 50 -2.95 -13.05 -5.99
C CYS A 50 -1.78 -13.99 -6.32
N TYR A 51 -0.60 -13.75 -5.74
CA TYR A 51 0.57 -14.64 -5.93
C TYR A 51 0.39 -16.08 -5.46
N ASN A 52 -0.56 -16.34 -4.55
CA ASN A 52 -0.76 -17.69 -4.01
C ASN A 52 -1.65 -18.56 -4.91
N CYS A 53 -2.71 -18.00 -5.50
CA CYS A 53 -3.70 -18.78 -6.24
C CYS A 53 -4.07 -18.20 -7.61
N HIS A 54 -3.36 -17.15 -8.03
CA HIS A 54 -3.43 -16.56 -9.37
C HIS A 54 -4.81 -16.04 -9.81
N LYS A 55 -5.71 -15.80 -8.84
CA LYS A 55 -6.98 -15.11 -9.09
C LYS A 55 -6.80 -13.60 -8.95
N LYS A 56 -7.50 -12.85 -9.81
CA LYS A 56 -7.49 -11.39 -9.78
C LYS A 56 -8.49 -10.83 -8.78
N GLY A 57 -8.33 -9.55 -8.41
CA GLY A 57 -9.27 -8.84 -7.55
C GLY A 57 -8.83 -8.67 -6.10
N TYR A 58 -7.75 -9.33 -5.66
CA TYR A 58 -7.31 -9.27 -4.26
C TYR A 58 -5.82 -9.56 -4.08
N PHE A 59 -5.26 -9.08 -2.97
CA PHE A 59 -3.85 -9.31 -2.62
C PHE A 59 -3.64 -10.69 -2.00
N ALA A 60 -2.42 -11.24 -2.08
CA ALA A 60 -2.10 -12.55 -1.50
C ALA A 60 -2.44 -12.68 0.01
N ARG A 61 -2.35 -11.58 0.77
CA ARG A 61 -2.73 -11.53 2.20
C ARG A 61 -4.22 -11.76 2.48
N GLU A 62 -5.08 -11.55 1.48
CA GLU A 62 -6.54 -11.76 1.58
C GLU A 62 -6.95 -13.15 1.06
N CYS A 63 -5.99 -13.95 0.58
CA CYS A 63 -6.24 -15.27 0.03
C CYS A 63 -6.63 -16.26 1.13
N ARG A 64 -7.79 -16.92 0.97
CA ARG A 64 -8.24 -18.01 1.84
C ARG A 64 -7.82 -19.40 1.36
N SER A 65 -7.26 -19.51 0.15
CA SER A 65 -6.78 -20.78 -0.38
C SER A 65 -5.55 -21.23 0.40
N PRO A 66 -5.37 -22.55 0.60
CA PRO A 66 -4.10 -23.11 1.08
C PRO A 66 -2.92 -22.61 0.24
N LYS A 67 -1.72 -22.59 0.83
CA LYS A 67 -0.51 -22.17 0.13
C LYS A 67 -0.26 -23.08 -1.07
N ASP A 68 -0.12 -22.53 -2.28
CA ASP A 68 0.17 -23.34 -3.46
C ASP A 68 1.61 -23.85 -3.38
N SER A 69 1.76 -25.10 -2.93
CA SER A 69 3.05 -25.76 -2.76
C SER A 69 3.76 -26.04 -4.09
N ARG A 70 3.04 -25.99 -5.23
CA ARG A 70 3.54 -26.41 -6.55
C ARG A 70 4.65 -25.52 -7.11
N ARG A 71 4.87 -24.31 -6.57
CA ARG A 71 5.91 -23.39 -7.06
C ARG A 71 7.02 -23.06 -6.07
N THR A 72 6.95 -23.54 -4.83
CA THR A 72 8.10 -23.44 -3.90
C THR A 72 9.35 -24.11 -4.50
N ALA A 73 9.16 -25.16 -5.31
CA ALA A 73 10.24 -25.85 -6.01
C ALA A 73 10.92 -25.04 -7.14
N VAL A 74 10.26 -24.02 -7.72
CA VAL A 74 10.79 -23.28 -8.89
C VAL A 74 11.65 -22.09 -8.47
N ALA A 75 11.46 -21.57 -7.26
CA ALA A 75 12.25 -20.44 -6.75
C ALA A 75 13.58 -20.89 -6.07
N GLU A 76 13.76 -22.20 -5.87
CA GLU A 76 14.96 -22.81 -5.27
C GLU A 76 15.81 -23.62 -6.29
N SER A 77 15.54 -23.50 -7.60
CA SER A 77 16.36 -24.11 -8.66
C SER A 77 17.19 -23.08 -9.41
#